data_AF-A0A9D2AT14-F1
#
_entry.id   AF-A0A9D2AT14-F1
#
_cell.length_a   1.000
_cell.length_b   1.000
_cell.length_c   1.000
_cell.angle_alpha   90.00
_cell.angle_beta   90.00
_cell.angle_gamma   90.00
#
_symmetry.space_group_name_H-M   'P 1'
#
loop_
_entity.id
_entity.type
_entity.pdbx_description
1 polymer ?
#
loop_
_entity_poly.entity_id
_entity_poly.type
_entity_poly.pdbx_seq_one_letter_code
_entity_poly.pdbx_strand_id
1 'polypeptide(L)'
;MKIAVICANGKAGKLIVKEAVNRGLDVTAVVRGDNVGGAGSLYVNPEHTACVADGPDFPDGFKPLAGAMAKALSELRQRRDVRWTYISPAGDFQAEGERTGKYILGGEELTLNSRGESIISYADYAIAMVDEAVNGNNIQKRISVVRE
;
A
#
# COMPACT_ATOMS: atom_id res chain seq x y z
N MET A 1 -8.81 -19.54 5.02
CA MET A 1 -7.91 -18.67 5.80
C MET A 1 -8.71 -17.48 6.30
N LYS A 2 -8.46 -16.99 7.52
CA LYS A 2 -9.14 -15.81 8.08
C LYS A 2 -8.27 -14.58 7.91
N ILE A 3 -8.84 -13.46 7.46
CA ILE A 3 -8.12 -12.19 7.33
C ILE A 3 -8.89 -11.06 8.02
N ALA A 4 -8.14 -10.12 8.60
CA ALA A 4 -8.69 -8.86 9.10
C ALA A 4 -8.27 -7.73 8.16
N VAL A 5 -9.24 -6.96 7.65
CA VAL A 5 -8.96 -5.74 6.86
C VAL A 5 -9.29 -4.54 7.74
N ILE A 6 -8.27 -3.79 8.13
CA ILE A 6 -8.42 -2.58 8.94
C ILE A 6 -8.55 -1.37 8.00
N CYS A 7 -9.43 -0.43 8.35
CA CYS A 7 -9.78 0.74 7.53
C CYS A 7 -10.51 0.39 6.21
N ALA A 8 -11.34 -0.65 6.25
CA ALA A 8 -12.06 -1.17 5.08
C ALA A 8 -13.10 -0.20 4.45
N ASN A 9 -13.43 0.94 5.07
CA ASN A 9 -14.46 1.85 4.54
C ASN A 9 -13.97 2.79 3.42
N GLY A 10 -12.65 2.98 3.31
CA GLY A 10 -12.04 3.75 2.23
C GLY A 10 -12.24 3.08 0.87
N LYS A 11 -12.12 3.86 -0.22
CA LYS A 11 -12.27 3.37 -1.60
C LYS A 11 -11.39 2.13 -1.89
N ALA A 12 -10.12 2.15 -1.48
CA ALA A 12 -9.20 1.00 -1.64
C ALA A 12 -9.58 -0.17 -0.72
N GLY A 13 -9.91 0.12 0.55
CA GLY A 13 -10.35 -0.86 1.54
C GLY A 13 -11.52 -1.72 1.05
N LYS A 14 -12.51 -1.09 0.41
CA LYS A 14 -13.67 -1.77 -0.18
C LYS A 14 -13.29 -2.76 -1.28
N LEU A 15 -12.32 -2.40 -2.14
CA LEU A 15 -11.86 -3.30 -3.19
C LEU A 15 -11.04 -4.47 -2.63
N ILE A 16 -10.23 -4.24 -1.59
CA ILE A 16 -9.49 -5.31 -0.89
C ILE A 16 -10.47 -6.33 -0.28
N VAL A 17 -11.50 -5.86 0.42
CA VAL A 17 -12.54 -6.74 0.99
C VAL A 17 -13.26 -7.50 -0.11
N LYS A 18 -13.66 -6.83 -1.19
CA LYS A 18 -14.34 -7.46 -2.33
C LYS A 18 -13.49 -8.55 -2.98
N GLU A 19 -12.21 -8.26 -3.24
CA GLU A 19 -11.28 -9.23 -3.82
C GLU A 19 -11.11 -10.45 -2.91
N ALA A 20 -10.92 -10.24 -1.60
CA ALA A 20 -10.78 -11.32 -0.64
C ALA A 20 -12.04 -12.20 -0.55
N VAL A 21 -13.24 -11.59 -0.49
CA VAL A 21 -14.51 -12.33 -0.47
C VAL A 21 -14.73 -13.12 -1.75
N ASN A 22 -14.43 -12.53 -2.92
CA ASN A 22 -14.55 -13.21 -4.21
C ASN A 22 -13.66 -14.46 -4.31
N ARG A 23 -12.54 -14.48 -3.57
CA ARG A 23 -11.63 -15.63 -3.47
C ARG A 23 -12.01 -16.62 -2.37
N GLY A 24 -13.19 -16.48 -1.76
CA GLY A 24 -13.71 -17.38 -0.73
C GLY A 24 -13.01 -17.27 0.62
N LEU A 25 -12.35 -16.14 0.92
CA LEU A 25 -11.72 -15.91 2.22
C LEU A 25 -12.77 -15.51 3.28
N ASP A 26 -12.53 -15.92 4.52
CA ASP A 26 -13.32 -15.50 5.69
C ASP A 26 -12.79 -14.14 6.17
N VAL A 27 -13.51 -13.06 5.84
CA VAL A 27 -13.05 -11.67 6.02
C VAL A 27 -13.76 -11.01 7.19
N THR A 28 -12.98 -10.51 8.14
CA THR A 28 -13.46 -9.57 9.17
C THR A 28 -13.00 -8.15 8.81
N ALA A 29 -13.93 -7.27 8.48
CA ALA A 29 -13.64 -5.87 8.19
C ALA A 29 -13.75 -5.03 9.48
N VAL A 30 -12.71 -4.27 9.81
CA VAL A 30 -12.67 -3.36 10.97
C VAL A 30 -12.63 -1.92 10.45
N VAL A 31 -13.64 -1.13 10.80
CA VAL A 31 -13.79 0.25 10.32
C VAL A 31 -13.94 1.24 11.47
N ARG A 32 -13.26 2.37 11.37
CA ARG A 32 -13.46 3.56 12.21
C ARG A 32 -13.01 4.78 11.39
N GLY A 33 -13.93 5.43 10.68
CA GLY A 33 -13.63 6.51 9.74
C GLY A 33 -13.00 6.06 8.41
N ASP A 34 -12.66 7.02 7.55
CA ASP A 34 -12.10 6.81 6.22
C ASP A 34 -10.58 7.08 6.24
N ASN A 35 -9.75 6.03 6.35
CA ASN A 35 -8.29 6.17 6.29
C ASN A 35 -7.70 5.15 5.31
N VAL A 36 -6.83 5.57 4.41
CA VAL A 36 -6.03 4.69 3.54
C VAL A 36 -4.58 5.20 3.59
N GLY A 37 -3.61 4.28 3.58
CA GLY A 37 -2.18 4.60 3.42
C GLY A 37 -1.88 5.39 2.15
N GLY A 38 -0.66 5.95 2.04
CA GLY A 38 -0.25 6.73 0.87
C GLY A 38 1.24 6.57 0.55
N ALA A 39 1.63 6.85 -0.70
CA ALA A 39 2.99 6.69 -1.22
C ALA A 39 4.03 7.64 -0.62
N GLY A 40 3.60 8.66 0.15
CA GLY A 40 4.47 9.72 0.67
C GLY A 40 5.65 9.23 1.54
N SER A 41 5.55 8.03 2.13
CA SER A 41 6.58 7.43 2.99
C SER A 41 7.59 6.52 2.26
N LEU A 42 7.48 6.38 0.94
CA LEU A 42 8.47 5.66 0.13
C LEU A 42 9.78 6.45 0.04
N TYR A 43 10.92 5.75 0.14
CA TYR A 43 12.22 6.38 -0.01
C TYR A 43 12.52 6.70 -1.48
N VAL A 44 13.06 7.88 -1.74
CA VAL A 44 13.49 8.29 -3.08
C VAL A 44 14.98 8.07 -3.31
N ASN A 45 15.70 7.59 -2.29
CA ASN A 45 17.12 7.29 -2.35
C ASN A 45 17.49 6.02 -1.56
N PRO A 46 18.57 5.31 -1.94
CA PRO A 46 18.98 4.07 -1.28
C PRO A 46 19.44 4.24 0.18
N GLU A 47 19.87 5.43 0.58
CA GLU A 47 20.33 5.71 1.95
C GLU A 47 19.17 5.89 2.93
N HIS A 48 17.91 5.88 2.45
CA HIS A 48 16.69 5.98 3.24
C HIS A 48 16.60 7.27 4.08
N THR A 49 17.14 8.37 3.55
CA THR A 49 17.18 9.68 4.21
C THR A 49 16.14 10.68 3.66
N ALA A 50 15.56 10.41 2.48
CA ALA A 50 14.54 11.25 1.86
C ALA A 50 13.35 10.42 1.37
N CYS A 51 12.14 10.94 1.57
CA CYS A 51 10.89 10.32 1.14
C CYS A 51 10.19 11.15 0.05
N VAL A 52 9.19 10.55 -0.61
CA VAL A 52 8.34 11.22 -1.62
C VAL A 52 7.71 12.51 -1.06
N ALA A 53 7.33 12.52 0.22
CA ALA A 53 6.73 13.69 0.88
C ALA A 53 7.68 14.89 1.06
N ASP A 54 8.99 14.69 0.95
CA ASP A 54 10.02 15.74 1.08
C ASP A 54 10.26 16.48 -0.26
N GLY A 55 9.70 15.97 -1.36
CA GLY A 55 9.86 16.56 -2.68
C GLY A 55 9.22 17.95 -2.81
N PRO A 56 9.79 18.85 -3.64
CA PRO A 56 9.29 20.22 -3.80
C PRO A 56 7.88 20.28 -4.39
N ASP A 57 7.49 19.28 -5.19
CA ASP A 57 6.19 19.20 -5.85
C ASP A 57 5.15 18.40 -5.06
N PHE A 58 5.48 17.94 -3.84
CA PHE A 58 4.53 17.18 -3.03
C PHE A 58 3.41 18.09 -2.49
N PRO A 59 2.12 17.78 -2.73
CA PRO A 59 1.05 18.69 -2.33
C PRO A 59 0.97 18.87 -0.81
N ASP A 60 1.05 20.12 -0.34
CA ASP A 60 1.11 20.45 1.09
C ASP A 60 -0.02 19.84 1.92
N GLY A 61 -1.23 19.75 1.34
CA GLY A 61 -2.40 19.15 1.99
C GLY A 61 -2.21 17.68 2.39
N PHE A 62 -1.31 16.96 1.71
CA PHE A 62 -1.01 15.56 2.02
C PHE A 62 0.15 15.38 3.00
N LYS A 63 0.95 16.42 3.31
CA LYS A 63 2.11 16.31 4.21
C LYS A 63 1.74 15.80 5.61
N PRO A 64 0.66 16.28 6.26
CA PRO A 64 0.26 15.75 7.56
C PRO A 64 -0.09 14.26 7.52
N LEU A 65 -0.80 13.83 6.47
CA LEU A 65 -1.14 12.41 6.28
C LEU A 65 0.10 11.57 6.03
N ALA A 66 0.99 12.01 5.14
CA ALA A 66 2.25 11.31 4.84
C ALA A 66 3.13 11.18 6.09
N GLY A 67 3.28 12.24 6.89
CA GLY A 67 4.01 12.22 8.14
C GLY A 67 3.41 11.25 9.18
N ALA A 68 2.08 11.22 9.30
CA ALA A 68 1.39 10.26 10.17
C ALA A 68 1.62 8.80 9.72
N MET A 69 1.59 8.54 8.41
CA MET A 69 1.86 7.21 7.85
C MET A 69 3.32 6.78 8.03
N ALA A 70 4.27 7.71 7.85
CA ALA A 70 5.69 7.46 8.12
C ALA A 70 5.93 7.11 9.61
N LYS A 71 5.28 7.84 10.52
CA LYS A 71 5.33 7.53 11.96
C LYS A 71 4.74 6.15 12.26
N ALA A 72 3.57 5.83 11.71
CA ALA A 72 2.93 4.53 11.89
C ALA A 72 3.80 3.37 11.38
N LEU A 73 4.46 3.54 10.24
CA LEU A 73 5.43 2.57 9.73
C LEU A 73 6.62 2.41 10.68
N SER A 74 7.19 3.51 11.18
CA SER A 74 8.29 3.48 12.14
C SER A 74 7.94 2.74 13.42
N GLU A 75 6.72 2.92 13.95
CA GLU A 75 6.20 2.16 15.10
C GLU A 75 6.00 0.69 14.75
N LEU A 76 5.44 0.39 13.57
CA LEU A 76 5.22 -0.98 13.10
C LEU A 76 6.54 -1.76 12.97
N ARG A 77 7.61 -1.11 12.50
CA ARG A 77 8.96 -1.71 12.40
C ARG A 77 9.53 -2.19 13.73
N GLN A 78 9.08 -1.62 14.86
CA GLN A 78 9.50 -2.07 16.19
C GLN A 78 8.76 -3.33 16.66
N ARG A 79 7.66 -3.71 16.00
CA ARG A 79 6.83 -4.86 16.38
C ARG A 79 7.45 -6.15 15.87
N ARG A 80 7.83 -7.01 16.81
CA ARG A 80 8.34 -8.37 16.56
C ARG A 80 7.34 -9.47 16.93
N ASP A 81 6.26 -9.09 17.61
CA ASP A 81 5.22 -9.94 18.17
C ASP A 81 4.06 -10.18 17.19
N VAL A 82 4.07 -9.52 16.03
CA VAL A 82 3.10 -9.70 14.95
C VAL A 82 3.79 -9.91 13.61
N ARG A 83 3.18 -10.73 12.75
CA ARG A 83 3.57 -10.85 11.35
C ARG A 83 2.84 -9.77 10.56
N TRP A 84 3.59 -8.77 10.10
CA TRP A 84 3.05 -7.66 9.32
C TRP A 84 3.77 -7.56 7.98
N THR A 85 3.06 -7.09 6.95
CA THR A 85 3.64 -6.63 5.69
C THR A 85 3.05 -5.25 5.43
N TYR A 86 3.89 -4.25 5.19
CA TYR A 86 3.42 -2.90 4.84
C TYR A 86 3.54 -2.75 3.32
N ILE A 87 2.42 -2.52 2.65
CA ILE A 87 2.36 -2.40 1.19
C ILE A 87 2.08 -0.95 0.86
N SER A 88 3.02 -0.27 0.23
CA SER A 88 2.83 1.10 -0.25
C SER A 88 2.26 1.09 -1.67
N PRO A 89 1.27 1.94 -1.99
CA PRO A 89 0.84 2.14 -3.37
C PRO A 89 1.90 2.92 -4.15
N ALA A 90 1.73 2.96 -5.48
CA ALA A 90 2.48 3.85 -6.35
C ALA A 90 2.14 5.33 -6.10
N GLY A 91 2.98 6.25 -6.60
CA GLY A 91 2.83 7.70 -6.41
C GLY A 91 1.48 8.24 -6.91
N ASP A 92 1.07 7.83 -8.11
CA ASP A 92 -0.27 8.07 -8.65
C ASP A 92 -1.16 6.84 -8.40
N PHE A 93 -2.04 6.98 -7.41
CA PHE A 93 -2.92 5.92 -6.96
C PHE A 93 -4.35 6.14 -7.47
N GLN A 94 -4.72 5.44 -8.54
CA GLN A 94 -5.89 5.74 -9.35
C GLN A 94 -7.13 4.98 -8.89
N ALA A 95 -8.10 5.69 -8.31
CA ALA A 95 -9.36 5.09 -7.81
C ALA A 95 -10.18 4.40 -8.91
N GLU A 96 -10.26 5.03 -10.09
CA GLU A 96 -11.04 4.53 -11.24
C GLU A 96 -10.14 3.90 -12.32
N GLY A 97 -8.89 3.55 -11.98
CA GLY A 97 -7.97 2.91 -12.91
C GLY A 97 -8.42 1.49 -13.28
N GLU A 98 -8.00 1.01 -14.44
CA GLU A 98 -8.36 -0.31 -14.97
C GLU A 98 -7.87 -1.46 -14.06
N ARG A 99 -8.66 -2.55 -14.01
CA ARG A 99 -8.26 -3.82 -13.38
C ARG A 99 -7.58 -4.71 -14.42
N THR A 100 -6.25 -4.64 -14.50
CA THR A 100 -5.47 -5.43 -15.46
C THR A 100 -5.12 -6.82 -14.94
N GLY A 101 -5.12 -7.00 -13.62
CA GLY A 101 -4.66 -8.22 -12.97
C GLY A 101 -3.14 -8.38 -12.94
N LYS A 102 -2.38 -7.34 -13.30
CA LYS A 102 -0.91 -7.38 -13.39
C LYS A 102 -0.30 -6.23 -12.60
N TYR A 103 0.81 -6.51 -11.93
CA TYR A 103 1.56 -5.53 -11.15
C TYR A 103 3.00 -6.01 -10.94
N ILE A 104 3.88 -5.06 -10.60
CA ILE A 104 5.26 -5.29 -10.19
C ILE A 104 5.34 -5.06 -8.68
N LEU A 105 5.93 -6.01 -7.95
CA LEU A 105 6.33 -5.80 -6.56
C LEU A 105 7.66 -5.06 -6.51
N GLY A 106 7.62 -3.86 -5.97
CA GLY A 106 8.80 -3.08 -5.61
C GLY A 106 9.22 -3.32 -4.16
N GLY A 107 10.39 -2.78 -3.83
CA GLY A 107 10.94 -2.82 -2.48
C GLY A 107 10.55 -1.59 -1.67
N GLU A 108 11.55 -1.07 -0.96
CA GLU A 108 11.42 0.07 -0.09
C GLU A 108 11.50 1.40 -0.85
N GLU A 109 12.20 1.41 -1.97
CA GLU A 109 12.44 2.55 -2.83
C GLU A 109 11.26 2.79 -3.79
N LEU A 110 11.09 4.04 -4.21
CA LEU A 110 10.14 4.40 -5.26
C LEU A 110 10.44 3.56 -6.51
N THR A 111 9.49 2.70 -6.87
CA THR A 111 9.59 1.85 -8.06
C THR A 111 8.81 2.49 -9.20
N LEU A 112 9.46 2.57 -10.36
CA LEU A 112 8.87 3.03 -11.62
C LEU A 112 8.69 1.83 -12.55
N ASN A 113 7.64 1.85 -13.35
CA ASN A 113 7.42 0.84 -14.37
C ASN A 113 8.33 1.06 -15.60
N SER A 114 8.18 0.19 -16.62
CA SER A 114 8.96 0.26 -17.86
C SER A 114 8.82 1.58 -18.64
N ARG A 115 7.78 2.38 -18.36
CA ARG A 115 7.53 3.70 -18.94
C ARG A 115 8.01 4.86 -18.07
N GLY A 116 8.68 4.57 -16.94
CA GLY A 116 9.13 5.60 -16.00
C GLY A 116 8.02 6.17 -15.10
N GLU A 117 6.89 5.48 -14.98
CA GLU A 117 5.72 5.95 -14.22
C GLU A 117 5.61 5.23 -12.88
N SER A 118 5.18 5.95 -11.83
CA SER A 118 4.72 5.34 -10.57
C SER A 118 3.20 5.41 -10.50
N ILE A 119 2.52 4.47 -11.17
CA ILE A 119 1.04 4.42 -11.26
C ILE A 119 0.54 3.05 -10.81
N ILE A 120 -0.56 2.99 -10.07
CA ILE A 120 -1.31 1.74 -9.82
C ILE A 120 -2.81 2.04 -9.67
N SER A 121 -3.67 1.16 -10.17
CA SER A 121 -5.12 1.26 -9.93
C SER A 121 -5.49 0.69 -8.57
N TYR A 122 -6.59 1.14 -7.98
CA TYR A 122 -7.09 0.56 -6.73
C TYR A 122 -7.45 -0.92 -6.90
N ALA A 123 -7.90 -1.31 -8.10
CA ALA A 123 -8.27 -2.68 -8.39
C ALA A 123 -7.05 -3.62 -8.42
N ASP A 124 -5.96 -3.22 -9.08
CA ASP A 124 -4.74 -4.04 -9.13
C ASP A 124 -3.96 -4.00 -7.80
N TYR A 125 -3.99 -2.88 -7.09
CA TYR A 125 -3.46 -2.81 -5.71
C TYR A 125 -4.20 -3.76 -4.75
N ALA A 126 -5.54 -3.87 -4.88
CA ALA A 126 -6.32 -4.82 -4.08
C ALA A 126 -5.93 -6.28 -4.36
N ILE A 127 -5.65 -6.62 -5.63
CA ILE A 127 -5.14 -7.94 -6.02
C ILE A 127 -3.80 -8.19 -5.32
N ALA A 128 -2.85 -7.27 -5.42
CA ALA A 128 -1.53 -7.40 -4.79
C ALA A 128 -1.60 -7.57 -3.26
N MET A 129 -2.48 -6.82 -2.59
CA MET A 129 -2.69 -6.99 -1.15
C MET A 129 -3.21 -8.37 -0.77
N VAL A 130 -4.16 -8.92 -1.53
CA VAL A 130 -4.72 -10.25 -1.26
C VAL A 130 -3.71 -11.35 -1.61
N ASP A 131 -2.93 -11.18 -2.69
CA ASP A 131 -1.85 -12.10 -3.04
C ASP A 131 -0.81 -12.20 -1.92
N GLU A 132 -0.34 -11.06 -1.39
CA GLU A 132 0.63 -11.03 -0.28
C GLU A 132 0.03 -11.60 1.01
N ALA A 133 -1.26 -11.35 1.30
CA ALA A 133 -1.90 -11.89 2.50
C ALA A 133 -2.05 -13.43 2.47
N VAL A 134 -2.24 -14.01 1.28
CA VAL A 134 -2.50 -15.46 1.10
C VAL A 134 -1.21 -16.24 0.88
N ASN A 135 -0.34 -15.75 -0.01
CA ASN A 135 0.83 -16.48 -0.50
C ASN A 135 2.15 -15.72 -0.28
N GLY A 136 2.07 -14.50 0.24
CA GLY A 136 3.23 -13.63 0.44
C GLY A 136 4.18 -14.14 1.52
N ASN A 137 5.44 -13.74 1.38
CA ASN A 137 6.50 -14.06 2.34
C ASN A 137 7.29 -12.80 2.75
N ASN A 138 6.74 -11.61 2.53
CA ASN A 138 7.38 -10.33 2.89
C ASN A 138 7.12 -9.97 4.36
N ILE A 139 7.34 -10.94 5.24
CA ILE A 139 7.08 -10.82 6.67
C ILE A 139 8.03 -9.82 7.31
N GLN A 140 7.47 -8.86 8.04
CA GLN A 140 8.13 -7.74 8.69
C GLN A 140 8.93 -6.85 7.72
N LYS A 141 8.41 -6.70 6.48
CA LYS A 141 8.98 -5.84 5.45
C LYS A 141 7.99 -4.80 4.97
N ARG A 142 8.52 -3.66 4.52
CA ARG A 142 7.81 -2.80 3.58
C ARG A 142 8.10 -3.27 2.16
N ILE A 143 7.07 -3.31 1.34
CA ILE A 143 7.13 -3.47 -0.12
C ILE A 143 6.28 -2.39 -0.80
N SER A 144 6.37 -2.28 -2.11
CA SER A 144 5.54 -1.38 -2.91
C SER A 144 4.92 -2.09 -4.10
N VAL A 145 3.88 -1.49 -4.69
CA VAL A 145 3.19 -2.04 -5.86
C VAL A 145 3.06 -0.95 -6.91
N VAL A 146 3.48 -1.27 -8.14
CA VAL A 146 3.32 -0.41 -9.31
C VAL A 146 2.75 -1.24 -10.47
N ARG A 147 2.01 -0.60 -11.37
CA ARG A 147 1.52 -1.22 -12.61
C ARG A 147 2.70 -1.62 -13.50
N GLU A 148 2.54 -2.69 -14.27
CA GLU A 148 3.51 -3.13 -15.29
C GLU A 148 3.72 -2.12 -16.44
#